data_AF-A0A8T5IHK8-F1
#
_entry.id   AF-A0A8T5IHK8-F1
#
_cell.length_a   1.000
_cell.length_b   1.000
_cell.length_c   1.000
_cell.angle_alpha   90.00
_cell.angle_beta   90.00
_cell.angle_gamma   90.00
#
_symmetry.space_group_name_H-M   'P 1'
#
loop_
_entity.id
_entity.type
_entity.pdbx_description
1 polymer ?
#
loop_
_entity_poly.entity_id
_entity_poly.type
_entity_poly.pdbx_seq_one_letter_code
_entity_poly.pdbx_strand_id
1 'polypeptide(L)'
;MDVNRPSLGEFTRRLLREEGIELLLPPSIVEIAVPIVGMVSQHIPARLLLPDVNSHPFDYVSLMHEEKEIGRLGGMEPSLEIVWIEGEIKHLIHKIIELVEEFLSAGYPGCRDCLGPAATEPWDESCYR
;
A
#
# COMPACT_ATOMS: atom_id res chain seq x y z
N MET A 1 -14.70 -11.25 -9.26
CA MET A 1 -14.25 -10.67 -7.97
C MET A 1 -12.77 -10.92 -7.89
N ASP A 2 -11.97 -9.88 -7.76
CA ASP A 2 -10.53 -10.01 -7.57
C ASP A 2 -10.30 -10.68 -6.21
N VAL A 3 -9.78 -11.92 -6.20
CA VAL A 3 -9.63 -12.73 -4.98
C VAL A 3 -8.79 -12.00 -3.92
N ASN A 4 -7.88 -11.14 -4.37
CA ASN A 4 -6.95 -10.40 -3.51
C ASN A 4 -7.46 -9.00 -3.10
N ARG A 5 -8.72 -8.62 -3.41
CA ARG A 5 -9.24 -7.27 -3.14
C ARG A 5 -9.11 -6.84 -1.66
N PRO A 6 -9.35 -7.71 -0.66
CA PRO A 6 -9.15 -7.34 0.75
C PRO A 6 -7.71 -6.95 1.08
N SER A 7 -6.73 -7.78 0.69
CA SER A 7 -5.30 -7.56 0.97
C SER A 7 -4.75 -6.36 0.20
N LEU A 8 -5.14 -6.19 -1.06
CA LEU A 8 -4.82 -4.97 -1.83
C LEU A 8 -5.37 -3.71 -1.14
N GLY A 9 -6.61 -3.78 -0.66
CA GLY A 9 -7.24 -2.67 0.07
C GLY A 9 -6.53 -2.36 1.39
N GLU A 10 -6.09 -3.37 2.14
CA GLU A 10 -5.33 -3.16 3.37
C GLU A 10 -3.93 -2.58 3.10
N PHE A 11 -3.22 -3.06 2.07
CA PHE A 11 -1.95 -2.48 1.65
C PHE A 11 -2.11 -0.97 1.35
N THR A 12 -3.10 -0.62 0.53
CA THR A 12 -3.42 0.78 0.21
C THR A 12 -3.80 1.58 1.45
N ARG A 13 -4.58 0.99 2.37
CA ARG A 13 -4.95 1.66 3.63
C ARG A 13 -3.72 2.00 4.47
N ARG A 14 -2.75 1.09 4.61
CA ARG A 14 -1.49 1.33 5.35
C ARG A 14 -0.65 2.43 4.71
N LEU A 15 -0.45 2.35 3.39
CA LEU A 15 0.25 3.37 2.59
C LEU A 15 -0.31 4.79 2.81
N LEU A 16 -1.64 4.91 2.82
CA LEU A 16 -2.31 6.20 2.95
C LEU A 16 -2.49 6.68 4.41
N ARG A 17 -2.54 5.76 5.39
CA ARG A 17 -2.79 6.06 6.80
C ARG A 17 -1.56 6.47 7.57
N GLU A 18 -0.47 5.74 7.39
CA GLU A 18 0.78 5.95 8.12
C GLU A 18 1.58 7.08 7.45
N GLU A 19 2.22 7.93 8.24
CA GLU A 19 3.18 8.93 7.74
C GLU A 19 4.59 8.35 7.68
N GLY A 20 5.47 8.93 6.85
CA GLY A 20 6.86 8.44 6.75
C GLY A 20 6.99 7.04 6.13
N ILE A 21 6.01 6.64 5.31
CA ILE A 21 6.07 5.42 4.53
C ILE A 21 7.16 5.50 3.46
N GLU A 22 7.85 4.40 3.26
CA GLU A 22 8.76 4.20 2.13
C GLU A 22 8.30 2.99 1.30
N LEU A 23 8.20 3.18 -0.01
CA LEU A 23 8.00 2.12 -0.98
C LEU A 23 9.37 1.72 -1.53
N LEU A 24 9.85 0.52 -1.18
CA LEU A 24 11.04 -0.09 -1.76
C LEU A 24 10.65 -1.04 -2.89
N LEU A 25 11.24 -0.89 -4.07
CA LEU A 25 10.82 -1.64 -5.26
C LEU A 25 11.94 -1.81 -6.31
N PRO A 26 11.82 -2.75 -7.25
CA PRO A 26 12.76 -2.88 -8.35
C PRO A 26 12.87 -1.60 -9.19
N PRO A 27 14.06 -1.24 -9.69
CA PRO A 27 14.26 -0.05 -10.54
C PRO A 27 13.32 0.00 -11.75
N SER A 28 12.89 -1.15 -12.26
CA SER A 28 12.04 -1.28 -13.44
C SER A 28 10.61 -0.76 -13.27
N ILE A 29 10.18 -0.48 -12.04
CA ILE A 29 8.82 -0.04 -11.72
C ILE A 29 8.76 1.27 -10.91
N VAL A 30 9.90 1.92 -10.66
CA VAL A 30 9.98 3.20 -9.94
C VAL A 30 9.10 4.27 -10.57
N GLU A 31 9.28 4.50 -11.86
CA GLU A 31 8.50 5.50 -12.61
C GLU A 31 6.98 5.21 -12.58
N ILE A 32 6.59 3.94 -12.41
CA ILE A 32 5.18 3.55 -12.30
C ILE A 32 4.63 3.97 -10.93
N ALA A 33 5.42 3.86 -9.86
CA ALA A 33 4.98 4.14 -8.48
C ALA A 33 5.08 5.63 -8.08
N VAL A 34 5.96 6.42 -8.73
CA VAL A 34 6.15 7.87 -8.47
C VAL A 34 4.84 8.68 -8.40
N PRO A 35 3.82 8.47 -9.26
CA PRO A 35 2.55 9.20 -9.19
C PRO A 35 1.83 9.12 -7.83
N ILE A 36 2.06 8.07 -7.03
CA ILE A 36 1.48 7.90 -5.69
C ILE A 36 1.82 9.09 -4.79
N VAL A 37 3.06 9.56 -4.82
CA VAL A 37 3.52 10.70 -4.00
C VAL A 37 2.75 11.97 -4.36
N GLY A 38 2.54 12.20 -5.66
CA GLY A 38 1.77 13.32 -6.17
C GLY A 38 0.30 13.25 -5.75
N MET A 39 -0.32 12.08 -5.88
CA MET A 39 -1.72 11.87 -5.47
C MET A 39 -1.92 12.15 -3.97
N VAL A 40 -1.03 11.63 -3.12
CA VAL A 40 -1.07 11.85 -1.67
C VAL A 40 -0.90 13.32 -1.31
N SER A 41 0.07 13.99 -1.91
CA SER A 41 0.33 15.43 -1.69
C SER A 41 -0.88 16.30 -2.04
N GLN A 42 -1.59 15.98 -3.12
CA GLN A 42 -2.77 16.72 -3.57
C GLN A 42 -4.01 16.49 -2.70
N HIS A 43 -4.22 15.26 -2.22
CA HIS A 43 -5.47 14.86 -1.55
C HIS A 43 -5.37 14.87 -0.01
N ILE A 44 -4.16 14.82 0.55
CA ILE A 44 -3.93 14.83 2.00
C ILE A 44 -3.05 16.04 2.37
N PRO A 45 -3.56 17.29 2.24
CA PRO A 45 -2.76 18.50 2.43
C PRO A 45 -2.21 18.68 3.85
N ALA A 46 -2.79 18.00 4.84
CA ALA A 46 -2.33 18.04 6.24
C ALA A 46 -1.12 17.13 6.51
N ARG A 47 -0.72 16.28 5.54
CA ARG A 47 0.34 15.28 5.72
C ARG A 47 1.70 15.94 5.68
N LEU A 48 2.49 15.79 6.76
CA LEU A 48 3.80 16.40 6.88
C LEU A 48 4.89 15.57 6.20
N LEU A 49 4.79 14.25 6.31
CA LEU A 49 5.71 13.31 5.65
C LEU A 49 4.98 12.57 4.51
N LEU A 50 5.33 12.94 3.28
CA LEU A 50 4.89 12.23 2.08
C LEU A 50 5.55 10.85 1.99
N PRO A 51 4.94 9.89 1.26
CA PRO A 51 5.61 8.65 0.95
C PRO A 51 6.90 8.89 0.16
N ASP A 52 7.93 8.11 0.46
CA ASP A 52 9.15 8.04 -0.36
C ASP A 52 9.12 6.82 -1.28
N VAL A 53 9.79 6.92 -2.43
CA VAL A 53 9.86 5.87 -3.45
C VAL A 53 11.32 5.61 -3.75
N ASN A 54 11.83 4.50 -3.23
CA ASN A 54 13.23 4.10 -3.35
C ASN A 54 13.36 2.74 -4.03
N SER A 55 14.54 2.47 -4.58
CA SER A 55 14.78 1.24 -5.34
C SER A 55 15.62 0.21 -4.59
N HIS A 56 15.35 -1.08 -4.84
CA HIS A 56 16.13 -2.20 -4.34
C HIS A 56 16.30 -3.29 -5.41
N PRO A 57 17.28 -4.22 -5.30
CA PRO A 57 17.57 -5.17 -6.38
C PRO A 57 16.63 -6.39 -6.44
N PHE A 58 15.67 -6.51 -5.53
CA PHE A 58 14.78 -7.67 -5.45
C PHE A 58 13.53 -7.51 -6.31
N ASP A 59 12.93 -8.64 -6.69
CA ASP A 59 11.70 -8.72 -7.47
C ASP A 59 10.48 -8.85 -6.53
N TYR A 60 10.21 -7.79 -5.77
CA TYR A 60 9.00 -7.57 -4.96
C TYR A 60 8.87 -6.07 -4.61
N VAL A 61 7.74 -5.64 -4.05
CA VAL A 61 7.62 -4.29 -3.45
C VAL A 61 7.45 -4.43 -1.95
N SER A 62 8.20 -3.67 -1.16
CA SER A 62 8.02 -3.55 0.28
C SER A 62 7.44 -2.19 0.66
N LEU A 63 6.43 -2.21 1.52
CA LEU A 63 5.89 -1.06 2.21
C LEU A 63 6.56 -0.99 3.58
N MET A 64 7.43 0.00 3.77
CA MET A 64 8.21 0.18 4.99
C MET A 64 7.64 1.31 5.84
N HIS A 65 7.62 1.10 7.15
CA HIS A 65 7.30 2.12 8.15
C HIS A 65 8.24 1.95 9.34
N GLU A 66 8.98 3.00 9.70
CA GLU A 66 9.95 2.97 10.82
C GLU A 66 10.90 1.75 10.77
N GLU A 67 11.53 1.51 9.61
CA GLU A 67 12.44 0.37 9.35
C GLU A 67 11.78 -1.03 9.39
N LYS A 68 10.46 -1.11 9.56
CA LYS A 68 9.71 -2.37 9.54
C LYS A 68 8.92 -2.51 8.26
N GLU A 69 8.99 -3.70 7.66
CA GLU A 69 8.10 -4.05 6.56
C GLU A 69 6.69 -4.32 7.12
N ILE A 70 5.70 -3.62 6.56
CA ILE A 70 4.29 -3.75 6.93
C ILE A 70 3.41 -4.18 5.76
N GLY A 71 3.97 -4.31 4.55
CA GLY A 71 3.27 -4.84 3.39
C GLY A 71 4.24 -5.29 2.30
N ARG A 72 3.84 -6.30 1.52
CA ARG A 72 4.62 -6.83 0.40
C ARG A 72 3.75 -7.17 -0.81
N LEU A 73 4.21 -6.80 -2.01
CA LEU A 73 3.64 -7.22 -3.29
C LEU A 73 4.59 -8.19 -3.99
N GLY A 74 4.10 -9.37 -4.37
CA GLY A 74 4.90 -10.40 -5.03
C GLY A 74 6.00 -10.98 -4.13
N GLY A 75 7.03 -11.54 -4.77
CA GLY A 75 8.16 -12.16 -4.07
C GLY A 75 7.80 -13.41 -3.26
N MET A 76 8.71 -13.79 -2.36
CA MET A 76 8.48 -14.87 -1.42
C MET A 76 7.54 -14.44 -0.30
N GLU A 77 6.68 -15.38 0.10
CA GLU A 77 5.77 -15.27 1.22
C GLU A 77 6.50 -14.79 2.50
N PRO A 78 6.10 -13.63 3.07
CA PRO A 78 6.66 -13.12 4.32
C PRO A 78 5.91 -13.68 5.55
N SER A 79 6.25 -13.21 6.74
CA SER A 79 5.51 -13.54 7.97
C SER A 79 4.04 -13.07 7.92
N LEU A 80 3.20 -13.60 8.80
CA LEU A 80 1.78 -13.23 8.90
C LEU A 80 1.53 -11.81 9.44
N GLU A 81 2.57 -11.11 9.90
CA GLU A 81 2.46 -9.71 10.35
C GLU A 81 2.44 -8.72 9.17
N ILE A 82 2.91 -9.16 8.00
CA ILE A 82 3.06 -8.38 6.79
C ILE A 82 1.86 -8.67 5.89
N VAL A 83 1.16 -7.61 5.45
CA VAL A 83 0.10 -7.77 4.45
C VAL A 83 0.75 -8.25 3.15
N TRP A 84 0.41 -9.43 2.65
CA TRP A 84 1.04 -9.97 1.46
C TRP A 84 0.03 -10.19 0.34
N ILE A 85 0.45 -9.83 -0.87
CA ILE A 85 -0.31 -10.09 -2.08
C ILE A 85 0.58 -10.84 -3.05
N GLU A 86 0.27 -12.11 -3.26
CA GLU A 86 0.90 -12.91 -4.31
C GLU A 86 0.50 -12.39 -5.69
N GLY A 87 1.47 -12.31 -6.61
CA GLY A 87 1.22 -11.95 -7.99
C GLY A 87 2.40 -11.27 -8.68
N GLU A 88 2.19 -10.94 -9.95
CA GLU A 88 3.16 -10.21 -10.76
C GLU A 88 3.16 -8.72 -10.37
N ILE A 89 4.34 -8.18 -10.10
CA ILE A 89 4.48 -6.91 -9.41
C ILE A 89 3.99 -5.73 -10.24
N LYS A 90 4.22 -5.70 -11.55
CA LYS A 90 3.74 -4.60 -12.41
C LYS A 90 2.22 -4.55 -12.39
N HIS A 91 1.56 -5.70 -12.47
CA HIS A 91 0.10 -5.79 -12.34
C HIS A 91 -0.39 -5.34 -10.97
N LEU A 92 0.27 -5.78 -9.89
CA LEU A 92 -0.11 -5.42 -8.53
C LEU A 92 0.07 -3.92 -8.27
N ILE A 93 1.18 -3.30 -8.71
CA ILE A 93 1.40 -1.87 -8.48
C ILE A 93 0.38 -1.01 -9.23
N HIS A 94 -0.05 -1.41 -10.45
CA HIS A 94 -1.13 -0.73 -11.15
C HIS A 94 -2.45 -0.78 -10.37
N LYS A 95 -2.80 -1.94 -9.79
CA LYS A 95 -3.99 -2.05 -8.92
C LYS A 95 -3.88 -1.18 -7.67
N ILE A 96 -2.68 -1.08 -7.07
CA ILE A 96 -2.46 -0.20 -5.92
C ILE A 96 -2.69 1.26 -6.31
N ILE A 97 -2.19 1.71 -7.47
CA ILE A 97 -2.41 3.07 -7.96
C ILE A 97 -3.90 3.36 -8.14
N GLU A 98 -4.64 2.45 -8.77
CA GLU A 98 -6.10 2.56 -8.93
C GLU A 98 -6.81 2.67 -7.58
N LEU A 99 -6.43 1.84 -6.60
CA LEU A 99 -7.01 1.87 -5.26
C LEU A 99 -6.62 3.12 -4.48
N VAL A 100 -5.40 3.65 -4.65
CA VAL A 100 -4.99 4.92 -4.08
C VAL A 100 -5.90 6.03 -4.58
N GLU A 101 -6.13 6.10 -5.89
CA GLU A 101 -7.03 7.08 -6.50
C GLU A 101 -8.48 6.90 -5.99
N GLU A 102 -8.99 5.66 -5.95
CA GLU A 102 -10.33 5.34 -5.42
C GLU A 102 -10.48 5.83 -3.96
N PHE A 103 -9.51 5.52 -3.11
CA PHE A 103 -9.58 5.84 -1.67
C PHE A 103 -9.41 7.33 -1.41
N LEU A 104 -8.48 7.99 -2.08
CA LEU A 104 -8.29 9.43 -1.96
C LEU A 104 -9.52 10.21 -2.46
N SER A 105 -10.12 9.78 -3.57
CA SER A 105 -11.36 10.38 -4.11
C SER A 105 -12.54 10.21 -3.16
N ALA A 106 -12.58 9.11 -2.41
CA ALA A 106 -13.56 8.86 -1.36
C ALA A 106 -13.26 9.64 -0.05
N GLY A 107 -12.15 10.37 0.02
CA GLY A 107 -11.76 11.17 1.19
C GLY A 107 -11.05 10.37 2.29
N TYR A 108 -10.55 9.15 2.01
CA TYR A 108 -9.67 8.43 2.94
C TYR A 108 -8.27 9.08 2.96
N PRO A 109 -7.58 9.16 4.11
CA PRO A 109 -7.92 8.64 5.44
C PRO A 109 -8.77 9.57 6.32
N GLY A 110 -9.35 10.63 5.76
CA GLY A 110 -10.08 11.67 6.49
C GLY A 110 -11.33 11.19 7.23
N CYS A 111 -12.13 10.26 6.67
CA CYS A 111 -13.25 9.64 7.40
C CYS A 111 -12.94 8.19 7.81
N ARG A 112 -12.22 8.02 8.93
CA ARG A 112 -11.87 6.68 9.45
C ARG A 112 -13.10 5.86 9.86
N ASP A 113 -14.10 6.49 10.46
CA ASP A 113 -15.30 5.80 10.97
C ASP A 113 -16.31 5.44 9.87
N CYS A 114 -16.14 5.96 8.65
CA CYS A 114 -17.03 5.67 7.52
C CYS A 114 -16.78 4.28 6.89
N LEU A 115 -15.64 3.63 7.19
CA LEU A 115 -15.17 2.44 6.49
C LEU A 115 -15.55 1.10 7.17
N GLY A 116 -16.30 1.16 8.27
CA GLY A 116 -16.76 -0.04 8.99
C GLY A 116 -15.62 -0.88 9.57
N PRO A 117 -15.84 -2.19 9.81
CA PRO A 117 -14.87 -3.06 10.48
C PRO A 117 -13.47 -3.08 9.83
N ALA A 118 -13.40 -2.89 8.51
CA ALA A 118 -12.15 -2.86 7.77
C ALA A 118 -11.20 -1.72 8.20
N ALA A 119 -11.70 -0.63 8.81
CA ALA A 119 -10.85 0.43 9.32
C ALA A 119 -10.45 0.29 10.79
N THR A 120 -11.23 -0.46 11.57
CA THR A 120 -11.13 -0.51 13.04
C THR A 120 -10.62 -1.84 13.57
N GLU A 121 -10.85 -2.94 12.86
CA GLU A 121 -10.35 -4.26 13.25
C GLU A 121 -8.89 -4.43 12.81
N PRO A 122 -8.06 -5.12 13.62
CA PRO A 122 -6.71 -5.46 13.22
C PRO A 122 -6.76 -6.40 12.01
N TRP A 123 -5.81 -6.21 11.09
CA TRP A 123 -5.65 -7.11 9.96
C TRP A 123 -5.25 -8.52 10.42
N ASP A 124 -5.94 -9.53 9.92
CA ASP A 124 -5.62 -10.94 10.12
C ASP A 124 -5.24 -11.58 8.78
N GLU A 125 -3.95 -11.65 8.51
CA GLU A 125 -3.39 -12.21 7.28
C GLU A 125 -3.82 -13.67 7.06
N SER A 126 -4.04 -14.44 8.13
CA SER A 126 -4.38 -15.87 8.03
C SER A 126 -5.75 -16.13 7.42
N CYS A 127 -6.64 -15.13 7.42
CA CYS A 127 -7.98 -15.22 6.82
C CYS A 127 -7.99 -14.90 5.32
N TYR A 128 -6.94 -14.26 4.79
CA TYR A 128 -6.91 -13.71 3.42
C TYR A 128 -5.72 -14.18 2.58
N ARG A 129 -4.87 -15.02 3.16
CA ARG A 129 -3.74 -15.68 2.51
C ARG A 129 -4.13 -17.07 1.98
#